data_AF-X1Q0J8-F1
#
_entry.id   AF-X1Q0J8-F1
#
_cell.length_a   1.000
_cell.length_b   1.000
_cell.length_c   1.000
_cell.angle_alpha   90.00
_cell.angle_beta   90.00
_cell.angle_gamma   90.00
#
_symmetry.space_group_name_H-M   'P 1'
#
loop_
_entity.id
_entity.type
_entity.pdbx_description
1 polymer ?
#
loop_
_entity_poly.entity_id
_entity_poly.type
_entity_poly.pdbx_seq_one_letter_code
_entity_poly.pdbx_strand_id
1 'polypeptide(L)'
;TSVDDNTTYYYKVTAVDTSSNESDPSNEASATTPEAPTVLTMHVLRIDMELLIPNQYQAKATVYIVAENDDPVPSATVEGHWEGIAPTGGISSSTNSDGAAMFWSPKVKNPPSGSLFIFVVDDVTKDGWTYDPNANVETQDSITVP
;
A
#
# COMPACT_ATOMS: atom_id res chain seq x y z
N THR A 1 1.38 -6.19 -29.93
CA THR A 1 1.41 -4.77 -30.34
C THR A 1 0.90 -3.97 -29.16
N SER A 2 1.79 -3.29 -28.45
CA SER A 2 1.40 -2.31 -27.42
C SER A 2 1.34 -0.94 -28.10
N VAL A 3 0.37 -0.14 -27.71
CA VAL A 3 0.23 1.28 -28.08
C VAL A 3 0.52 2.10 -26.83
N ASP A 4 1.13 3.25 -27.01
CA ASP A 4 1.49 4.18 -25.94
C ASP A 4 0.26 5.00 -25.54
N ASP A 5 0.17 5.39 -24.27
CA ASP A 5 -0.92 6.21 -23.75
C ASP A 5 -0.85 7.64 -24.28
N ASN A 6 -1.98 8.36 -24.30
CA ASN A 6 -2.09 9.74 -24.80
C ASN A 6 -1.44 9.97 -26.18
N THR A 7 -1.40 8.93 -27.02
CA THR A 7 -0.71 8.93 -28.31
C THR A 7 -1.73 8.86 -29.43
N THR A 8 -1.67 9.81 -30.36
CA THR A 8 -2.50 9.84 -31.55
C THR A 8 -1.89 8.96 -32.64
N TYR A 9 -2.62 7.91 -33.02
CA TYR A 9 -2.28 7.04 -34.13
C TYR A 9 -3.11 7.38 -35.36
N TYR A 10 -2.48 7.27 -36.53
CA TYR A 10 -3.07 7.56 -37.83
C TYR A 10 -3.22 6.26 -38.64
N TYR A 11 -4.37 6.09 -39.29
CA TYR A 11 -4.67 4.92 -40.09
C TYR A 11 -5.28 5.30 -41.44
N LYS A 12 -4.93 4.51 -42.46
CA LYS A 12 -5.56 4.49 -43.78
C LYS A 12 -5.99 3.07 -44.06
N VAL A 13 -7.15 2.90 -44.70
CA VAL A 13 -7.68 1.60 -45.07
C VAL A 13 -7.68 1.45 -46.59
N THR A 14 -7.25 0.29 -47.06
CA THR A 14 -7.42 -0.18 -48.44
C THR A 14 -8.38 -1.35 -48.43
N ALA A 15 -9.12 -1.54 -49.52
CA ALA A 15 -10.03 -2.67 -49.69
C ALA A 15 -9.53 -3.58 -50.82
N VAL A 16 -9.65 -4.89 -50.63
CA VAL A 16 -9.29 -5.90 -51.64
C VAL A 16 -10.57 -6.59 -52.12
N ASP A 17 -10.77 -6.70 -53.44
CA ASP A 17 -11.92 -7.39 -54.03
C ASP A 17 -11.70 -8.92 -54.15
N THR A 18 -12.72 -9.64 -54.64
CA THR A 18 -12.66 -11.11 -54.81
C THR A 18 -11.68 -11.58 -55.88
N SER A 19 -11.18 -10.66 -56.72
CA SER A 19 -10.15 -10.90 -57.73
C SER A 19 -8.76 -10.46 -57.25
N SER A 20 -8.61 -10.12 -55.96
CA SER A 20 -7.37 -9.63 -55.35
C SER A 20 -6.88 -8.28 -55.87
N ASN A 21 -7.76 -7.44 -56.42
CA ASN A 21 -7.43 -6.05 -56.73
C ASN A 21 -7.55 -5.20 -55.46
N GLU A 22 -6.54 -4.40 -55.15
CA GLU A 22 -6.55 -3.46 -54.03
C GLU A 22 -6.95 -2.05 -54.48
N SER A 23 -7.79 -1.37 -53.69
CA SER A 23 -8.21 0.00 -53.94
C SER A 23 -7.11 1.01 -53.66
N ASP A 24 -7.31 2.25 -54.10
CA ASP A 24 -6.57 3.39 -53.54
C ASP A 24 -6.82 3.49 -52.02
N PRO A 25 -5.84 4.01 -51.23
CA PRO A 25 -6.02 4.23 -49.80
C PRO A 25 -7.14 5.22 -49.49
N SER A 26 -7.85 5.02 -48.38
CA SER A 26 -8.79 5.99 -47.83
C SER A 26 -8.13 7.33 -47.48
N ASN A 27 -8.96 8.32 -47.16
CA ASN A 27 -8.48 9.46 -46.39
C ASN A 27 -7.88 8.99 -45.07
N GLU A 28 -6.94 9.77 -44.54
CA GLU A 28 -6.37 9.53 -43.23
C GLU A 28 -7.43 9.75 -42.14
N ALA A 29 -7.45 8.85 -41.16
CA ALA A 29 -8.21 8.99 -39.93
C ALA A 29 -7.26 8.78 -38.74
N SER A 30 -7.65 9.30 -37.57
CA SER A 30 -6.83 9.24 -36.38
C SER A 30 -7.63 8.88 -35.14
N ALA A 31 -6.97 8.22 -34.19
CA ALA A 31 -7.50 7.95 -32.86
C ALA A 31 -6.42 8.22 -31.80
N THR A 32 -6.80 8.83 -30.69
CA THR A 32 -5.91 9.04 -29.53
C THR A 32 -6.22 8.00 -28.48
N THR A 33 -5.19 7.33 -27.97
CA THR A 33 -5.32 6.41 -26.83
C THR A 33 -5.69 7.19 -25.57
N PRO A 34 -6.50 6.62 -24.66
CA PRO A 34 -6.76 7.23 -23.36
C PRO A 34 -5.48 7.33 -22.54
N GLU A 35 -5.48 8.20 -21.54
CA GLU A 35 -4.44 8.21 -20.50
C GLU A 35 -4.50 6.92 -19.69
N ALA A 36 -3.34 6.35 -19.36
CA ALA A 36 -3.29 5.22 -18.44
C ALA A 36 -3.81 5.63 -17.05
N PRO A 37 -4.54 4.75 -16.35
CA PRO A 37 -4.92 5.01 -14.97
C PRO A 37 -3.65 5.22 -14.13
N THR A 38 -3.58 6.33 -13.39
CA THR A 38 -2.54 6.55 -12.40
C THR A 38 -2.73 5.54 -11.27
N VAL A 39 -1.83 4.57 -11.15
CA VAL A 39 -1.83 3.64 -10.02
C VAL A 39 -1.17 4.34 -8.84
N LEU A 40 -1.94 4.64 -7.80
CA LEU A 40 -1.40 5.20 -6.56
C LEU A 40 -0.76 4.07 -5.76
N THR A 41 0.49 4.24 -5.37
CA THR A 41 1.24 3.26 -4.60
C THR A 41 1.41 3.73 -3.16
N MET A 42 1.41 2.81 -2.21
CA MET A 42 1.65 3.09 -0.79
C MET A 42 2.58 2.04 -0.17
N HIS A 43 3.29 2.42 0.88
CA HIS A 43 4.19 1.54 1.63
C HIS A 43 4.28 1.98 3.10
N VAL A 44 4.83 1.09 3.94
CA VAL A 44 5.10 1.37 5.35
C VAL A 44 6.39 2.19 5.47
N LEU A 45 6.28 3.40 6.01
CA LEU A 45 7.44 4.27 6.24
C LEU A 45 8.16 3.93 7.54
N ARG A 46 7.40 3.75 8.63
CA ARG A 46 7.95 3.43 9.95
C ARG A 46 6.87 2.97 10.92
N ILE A 47 7.32 2.43 12.04
CA ILE A 47 6.51 1.99 13.16
C ILE A 47 7.07 2.65 14.43
N ASP A 48 6.33 3.59 15.01
CA ASP A 48 6.72 4.20 16.28
C ASP A 48 6.14 3.38 17.46
N MET A 49 7.01 2.92 18.35
CA MET A 49 6.63 2.12 19.53
C MET A 49 6.60 2.95 20.82
N GLU A 50 5.57 2.75 21.64
CA GLU A 50 5.43 3.41 22.95
C GLU A 50 5.02 2.39 24.02
N LEU A 51 5.69 2.39 25.17
CA LEU A 51 5.35 1.53 26.30
C LEU A 51 4.49 2.31 27.31
N LEU A 52 3.27 1.85 27.50
CA LEU A 52 2.32 2.41 28.46
C LEU A 52 2.27 1.56 29.74
N ILE A 53 2.28 2.24 30.90
CA ILE A 53 2.17 1.59 32.22
C ILE A 53 1.05 2.18 33.12
N PRO A 54 -0.15 2.54 32.60
CA PRO A 54 -1.27 2.95 33.44
C PRO A 54 -1.96 1.71 34.04
N ASN A 55 -1.26 1.02 34.96
CA ASN A 55 -1.60 -0.20 35.73
C ASN A 55 -0.87 -1.48 35.32
N GLN A 56 -0.77 -1.77 34.03
CA GLN A 56 -0.09 -2.94 33.47
C GLN A 56 0.68 -2.51 32.22
N TYR A 57 1.67 -3.30 31.82
CA TYR A 57 2.43 -3.03 30.61
C TYR A 57 1.57 -3.27 29.39
N GLN A 58 1.55 -2.29 28.49
CA GLN A 58 0.88 -2.35 27.21
C GLN A 58 1.73 -1.60 26.19
N ALA A 59 1.91 -2.15 25.00
CA ALA A 59 2.60 -1.46 23.92
C ALA A 59 1.60 -0.79 22.97
N LYS A 60 1.93 0.42 22.52
CA LYS A 60 1.41 1.05 21.31
C LYS A 60 2.34 0.72 20.16
N ALA A 61 1.78 0.39 19.00
CA ALA A 61 2.45 0.57 17.73
C ALA A 61 1.68 1.63 16.93
N THR A 62 2.39 2.62 16.39
CA THR A 62 1.82 3.60 15.45
C THR A 62 2.50 3.41 14.10
N VAL A 63 1.78 2.83 13.15
CA VAL A 63 2.28 2.53 11.80
C VAL A 63 1.97 3.69 10.88
N TYR A 64 2.97 4.21 10.17
CA TYR A 64 2.82 5.30 9.21
C TYR A 64 2.86 4.78 7.79
N ILE A 65 1.79 5.02 7.04
CA ILE A 65 1.66 4.68 5.63
C ILE A 65 1.76 5.95 4.80
N VAL A 66 2.65 5.91 3.82
CA VAL A 66 2.88 7.02 2.88
C VAL A 66 2.78 6.54 1.44
N ALA A 67 2.56 7.49 0.54
CA ALA A 67 2.65 7.29 -0.89
C ALA A 67 4.13 7.28 -1.35
N GLU A 68 4.39 6.99 -2.63
CA GLU A 68 5.75 7.00 -3.20
C GLU A 68 6.47 8.37 -3.04
N ASN A 69 5.72 9.46 -2.93
CA ASN A 69 6.24 10.81 -2.74
C ASN A 69 6.32 11.25 -1.26
N ASP A 70 6.26 10.29 -0.32
CA ASP A 70 6.24 10.51 1.14
C ASP A 70 5.00 11.25 1.69
N ASP A 71 3.97 11.49 0.86
CA ASP A 71 2.73 12.08 1.35
C ASP A 71 1.95 11.08 2.22
N PRO A 72 1.35 11.51 3.35
CA PRO A 72 0.59 10.62 4.23
C PRO A 72 -0.65 10.07 3.52
N VAL A 73 -0.91 8.77 3.72
CA VAL A 73 -2.06 8.10 3.10
C VAL A 73 -3.16 7.87 4.16
N PRO A 74 -4.21 8.71 4.21
CA PRO A 74 -5.32 8.53 5.15
C PRO A 74 -6.27 7.42 4.70
N SER A 75 -7.00 6.84 5.65
CA SER A 75 -8.02 5.81 5.43
C SER A 75 -7.51 4.52 4.74
N ALA A 76 -6.22 4.23 4.79
CA ALA A 76 -5.68 2.92 4.46
C ALA A 76 -5.93 1.97 5.63
N THR A 77 -6.35 0.74 5.35
CA THR A 77 -6.47 -0.31 6.37
C THR A 77 -5.12 -1.00 6.49
N VAL A 78 -4.51 -0.90 7.67
CA VAL A 78 -3.30 -1.66 8.01
C VAL A 78 -3.73 -2.90 8.77
N GLU A 79 -3.20 -4.06 8.37
CA GLU A 79 -3.34 -5.33 9.07
C GLU A 79 -1.99 -5.71 9.68
N GLY A 80 -2.02 -6.26 10.89
CA GLY A 80 -0.82 -6.71 11.58
C GLY A 80 -1.16 -7.59 12.77
N HIS A 81 -0.14 -8.04 13.48
CA HIS A 81 -0.30 -8.82 14.69
C HIS A 81 0.80 -8.51 15.70
N TRP A 82 0.51 -8.79 16.97
CA TRP A 82 1.50 -8.75 18.02
C TRP A 82 2.16 -10.12 18.18
N GLU A 83 3.47 -10.11 18.43
CA GLU A 83 4.27 -11.23 18.89
C GLU A 83 4.92 -10.90 20.25
N GLY A 84 5.79 -11.79 20.74
CA GLY A 84 6.49 -11.62 22.02
C GLY A 84 5.59 -11.94 23.21
N ILE A 85 5.60 -11.07 24.24
CA ILE A 85 4.87 -11.33 25.49
C ILE A 85 3.36 -11.03 25.45
N ALA A 86 2.85 -10.52 24.33
CA ALA A 86 1.44 -10.18 24.17
C ALA A 86 0.90 -10.56 22.78
N PRO A 87 0.97 -11.84 22.38
CA PRO A 87 0.66 -12.25 21.02
C PRO A 87 -0.83 -12.10 20.68
N THR A 88 -1.12 -11.82 19.42
CA THR A 88 -2.50 -11.77 18.88
C THR A 88 -2.61 -12.55 17.57
N GLY A 89 -3.84 -12.82 17.13
CA GLY A 89 -4.07 -13.04 15.69
C GLY A 89 -4.00 -11.72 14.92
N GLY A 90 -4.31 -11.77 13.63
CA GLY A 90 -4.43 -10.58 12.79
C GLY A 90 -5.45 -9.60 13.35
N ILE A 91 -5.03 -8.35 13.48
CA ILE A 91 -5.84 -7.20 13.88
C ILE A 91 -5.65 -6.09 12.85
N SER A 92 -6.64 -5.21 12.71
CA SER A 92 -6.60 -4.13 11.73
C SER A 92 -6.99 -2.78 12.32
N SER A 93 -6.48 -1.72 11.70
CA SER A 93 -6.76 -0.33 12.06
C SER A 93 -6.61 0.55 10.82
N SER A 94 -7.41 1.61 10.72
CA SER A 94 -7.33 2.53 9.58
C SER A 94 -6.42 3.72 9.90
N THR A 95 -5.68 4.20 8.91
CA THR A 95 -4.84 5.39 9.04
C THR A 95 -5.68 6.67 9.16
N ASN A 96 -5.22 7.60 9.99
CA ASN A 96 -5.82 8.93 10.14
C ASN A 96 -5.30 9.93 9.07
N SER A 97 -5.58 11.23 9.23
CA SER A 97 -5.11 12.29 8.31
C SER A 97 -3.59 12.36 8.15
N ASP A 98 -2.84 11.87 9.13
CA ASP A 98 -1.38 11.88 9.16
C ASP A 98 -0.79 10.57 8.61
N GLY A 99 -1.63 9.72 8.01
CA GLY A 99 -1.20 8.40 7.52
C GLY A 99 -0.94 7.39 8.63
N ALA A 100 -1.35 7.68 9.88
CA ALA A 100 -1.00 6.88 11.05
C ALA A 100 -2.14 5.95 11.48
N ALA A 101 -1.86 4.65 11.59
CA ALA A 101 -2.74 3.63 12.17
C ALA A 101 -2.20 3.19 13.54
N MET A 102 -3.05 3.19 14.56
CA MET A 102 -2.65 2.86 15.94
C MET A 102 -3.15 1.47 16.35
N PHE A 103 -2.25 0.70 16.97
CA PHE A 103 -2.50 -0.64 17.50
C PHE A 103 -2.11 -0.72 18.96
N TRP A 104 -2.89 -1.47 19.73
CA TRP A 104 -2.65 -1.71 21.15
C TRP A 104 -2.46 -3.20 21.41
N SER A 105 -1.36 -3.55 22.07
CA SER A 105 -1.16 -4.92 22.51
C SER A 105 -2.17 -5.31 23.60
N PRO A 106 -2.39 -6.60 23.85
CA PRO A 106 -2.91 -7.06 25.14
C PRO A 106 -2.08 -6.51 26.30
N LYS A 107 -2.72 -6.36 27.47
CA LYS A 107 -2.05 -5.93 28.70
C LYS A 107 -1.34 -7.10 29.37
N VAL A 108 -0.11 -6.89 29.81
CA VAL A 108 0.70 -7.89 30.51
C VAL A 108 1.05 -7.38 31.91
N LYS A 109 0.72 -8.18 32.92
CA LYS A 109 1.01 -7.86 34.32
C LYS A 109 2.40 -8.35 34.70
N ASN A 110 3.25 -7.45 35.18
CA ASN A 110 4.59 -7.73 35.71
C ASN A 110 5.44 -8.66 34.81
N PRO A 111 5.59 -8.37 33.51
CA PRO A 111 6.51 -9.12 32.67
C PRO A 111 7.96 -8.99 33.18
N PRO A 112 8.82 -10.00 32.97
CA PRO A 112 10.25 -9.88 33.26
C PRO A 112 10.88 -8.70 32.50
N SER A 113 11.82 -7.99 33.13
CA SER A 113 12.68 -7.00 32.46
C SER A 113 13.41 -7.66 31.29
N GLY A 114 13.54 -6.95 30.17
CA GLY A 114 14.10 -7.48 28.92
C GLY A 114 13.09 -8.20 28.02
N SER A 115 11.85 -8.39 28.45
CA SER A 115 10.79 -8.95 27.60
C SER A 115 10.40 -7.99 26.47
N LEU A 116 10.04 -8.54 25.30
CA LEU A 116 9.70 -7.76 24.11
C LEU A 116 8.20 -7.81 23.80
N PHE A 117 7.63 -6.64 23.53
CA PHE A 117 6.45 -6.51 22.68
C PHE A 117 6.92 -6.28 21.26
N ILE A 118 6.43 -7.06 20.30
CA ILE A 118 6.81 -6.96 18.89
C ILE A 118 5.53 -6.78 18.09
N PHE A 119 5.48 -5.79 17.21
CA PHE A 119 4.39 -5.60 16.27
C PHE A 119 4.88 -5.84 14.85
N VAL A 120 4.14 -6.64 14.09
CA VAL A 120 4.45 -7.00 12.70
C VAL A 120 3.31 -6.51 11.82
N VAL A 121 3.63 -5.84 10.72
CA VAL A 121 2.67 -5.46 9.67
C VAL A 121 2.55 -6.63 8.70
N ASP A 122 1.32 -7.07 8.48
CA ASP A 122 0.99 -8.19 7.58
C ASP A 122 0.61 -7.69 6.18
N ASP A 123 -0.27 -6.69 6.10
CA ASP A 123 -0.78 -6.15 4.83
C ASP A 123 -1.28 -4.70 4.99
N VAL A 124 -1.40 -3.99 3.86
CA VAL A 124 -2.03 -2.67 3.80
C VAL A 124 -2.97 -2.61 2.59
N THR A 125 -4.23 -2.22 2.81
CA THR A 125 -5.25 -2.18 1.75
C THR A 125 -5.97 -0.84 1.69
N LYS A 126 -6.25 -0.37 0.47
CA LYS A 126 -7.05 0.83 0.21
C LYS A 126 -7.59 0.83 -1.22
N ASP A 127 -8.86 1.17 -1.41
CA ASP A 127 -9.49 1.15 -2.73
C ASP A 127 -8.82 2.15 -3.70
N GLY A 128 -8.48 1.70 -4.90
CA GLY A 128 -7.72 2.48 -5.89
C GLY A 128 -6.22 2.65 -5.61
N TRP A 129 -5.68 1.98 -4.59
CA TRP A 129 -4.25 2.01 -4.25
C TRP A 129 -3.64 0.61 -4.37
N THR A 130 -2.34 0.57 -4.66
CA THR A 130 -1.52 -0.64 -4.64
C THR A 130 -0.53 -0.55 -3.49
N TYR A 131 -0.51 -1.56 -2.62
CA TYR A 131 0.52 -1.68 -1.60
C TYR A 131 1.77 -2.34 -2.20
N ASP A 132 2.92 -1.68 -2.09
CA ASP A 132 4.21 -2.24 -2.49
C ASP A 132 5.04 -2.64 -1.25
N PRO A 133 5.03 -3.92 -0.86
CA PRO A 133 5.77 -4.38 0.31
C PRO A 133 7.30 -4.30 0.13
N ASN A 134 7.81 -4.20 -1.10
CA ASN A 134 9.26 -4.06 -1.34
C ASN A 134 9.75 -2.64 -1.09
N ALA A 135 8.84 -1.66 -1.10
CA ALA A 135 9.12 -0.27 -0.78
C ALA A 135 9.05 0.01 0.74
N ASN A 136 8.62 -0.96 1.56
CA ASN A 136 8.58 -0.80 3.00
C ASN A 136 9.98 -0.49 3.55
N VAL A 137 10.05 0.58 4.33
CA VAL A 137 11.26 0.93 5.10
C VAL A 137 11.31 0.13 6.39
N GLU A 138 10.14 -0.18 6.97
CA GLU A 138 9.99 -1.04 8.14
C GLU A 138 8.82 -2.00 7.94
N THR A 139 8.93 -3.22 8.49
CA THR A 139 7.86 -4.24 8.46
C THR A 139 7.45 -4.71 9.86
N GLN A 140 8.29 -4.45 10.86
CA GLN A 140 8.04 -4.75 12.25
C GLN A 140 8.88 -3.82 13.12
N ASP A 141 8.42 -3.58 14.35
CA ASP A 141 9.22 -2.94 15.39
C ASP A 141 8.90 -3.54 16.77
N SER A 142 9.73 -3.24 17.75
CA SER A 142 9.62 -3.80 19.10
C SER A 142 9.95 -2.79 20.18
N ILE A 143 9.41 -3.03 21.37
CA ILE A 143 9.77 -2.27 22.57
C ILE A 143 9.99 -3.20 23.75
N THR A 144 11.06 -2.93 24.49
CA THR A 144 11.51 -3.74 25.62
C THR A 144 10.90 -3.23 26.93
N VAL A 145 10.51 -4.17 27.79
CA VAL A 145 10.18 -3.90 29.20
C VAL A 145 11.48 -3.50 29.94
N PRO A 146 11.52 -2.32 30.61
CA PRO A 146 12.68 -1.87 31.37
C PRO A 146 13.13 -2.86 32.46
#